data_AF-A0A9X2LLR3-F1
#
_entry.id   AF-A0A9X2LLR3-F1
#
_cell.length_a   1.000
_cell.length_b   1.000
_cell.length_c   1.000
_cell.angle_alpha   90.00
_cell.angle_beta   90.00
_cell.angle_gamma   90.00
#
_symmetry.space_group_name_H-M   'P 1'
#
loop_
_entity.id
_entity.type
_entity.pdbx_description
1 polymer ?
#
loop_
_entity_poly.entity_id
_entity_poly.type
_entity_poly.pdbx_seq_one_letter_code
_entity_poly.pdbx_strand_id
1 'polypeptide(L)'
;MAVQVHNEETEGQGQGQGQGQERRYEETCPCRDKEREAVGDSGPRPATTVSASPPLGDAAMPVFLVEEYEPEDGMPPLWEVLMDDQPEFVEELVAAGEDPWEPVLGGWSPGRLSLAGPTPGLFVVPESEPGLSPAERALVLEAERLRAALADCRHPIGLGLACVAGIDAEEAIRRLDATPLQGSRLHALQENHLAGCTIDRDMRIVGVTTVPGGCIVTQPWGFTPDSTELQKQLSAGTAFYGLYANAKSGNQGSVVRDGVVEGGDLHPGGGPDPYDTLTSEEVLLAYLYRGHPIAHACAWVGLRPTDARAVTGQPDVWVELPGRGY
;
A
#
# COMPACT_ATOMS: atom_id res chain seq x y z
N MET A 1 53.85 66.32 -16.01
CA MET A 1 53.72 65.11 -16.86
C MET A 1 52.23 64.75 -16.89
N ALA A 2 51.31 65.34 -17.63
CA ALA A 2 51.25 66.04 -18.93
C ALA A 2 51.28 65.11 -20.16
N VAL A 3 50.12 65.09 -20.85
CA VAL A 3 49.87 64.98 -22.30
C VAL A 3 49.38 63.62 -22.87
N GLN A 4 48.06 63.59 -23.17
CA GLN A 4 47.34 63.29 -24.44
C GLN A 4 47.77 62.06 -25.27
N VAL A 5 46.90 61.36 -26.02
CA VAL A 5 46.12 61.83 -27.18
C VAL A 5 44.91 60.92 -27.48
N HIS A 6 43.81 61.59 -27.87
CA HIS A 6 42.60 61.20 -28.63
C HIS A 6 42.86 60.31 -29.90
N ASN A 7 41.95 59.78 -30.73
CA ASN A 7 40.55 60.07 -31.06
C ASN A 7 39.95 58.92 -31.94
N GLU A 8 38.61 58.91 -32.01
CA GLU A 8 37.71 58.64 -33.17
C GLU A 8 37.78 57.31 -33.95
N GLU A 9 36.74 56.48 -33.89
CA GLU A 9 35.50 56.48 -34.71
C GLU A 9 35.66 55.92 -36.13
N THR A 10 34.97 54.81 -36.40
CA THR A 10 34.36 54.57 -37.71
C THR A 10 33.16 53.65 -37.55
N GLU A 11 32.02 54.14 -38.05
CA GLU A 11 30.73 53.48 -38.13
C GLU A 11 30.78 52.22 -39.00
N GLY A 12 29.96 51.23 -38.65
CA GLY A 12 29.68 50.05 -39.45
C GLY A 12 28.31 49.50 -39.10
N GLN A 13 27.27 50.06 -39.73
CA GLN A 13 25.93 49.50 -39.74
C GLN A 13 25.96 48.09 -40.36
N GLY A 14 25.45 47.11 -39.62
CA GLY A 14 25.27 45.73 -40.09
C GLY A 14 24.05 45.13 -39.42
N GLN A 15 22.89 45.34 -40.03
CA GLN A 15 21.67 44.58 -39.73
C GLN A 15 21.94 43.10 -40.01
N GLY A 16 21.85 42.27 -38.97
CA GLY A 16 21.93 40.83 -39.07
C GLY A 16 20.89 40.21 -38.15
N GLN A 17 19.73 39.91 -38.71
CA GLN A 17 18.70 39.08 -38.09
C GLN A 17 19.31 37.71 -37.76
N GLY A 18 19.50 37.44 -36.47
CA GLY A 18 19.89 36.13 -35.97
C GLY A 18 18.83 35.67 -34.98
N GLN A 19 17.88 34.89 -35.47
CA GLN A 19 16.91 34.17 -34.66
C GLN A 19 17.65 33.22 -33.71
N GLY A 20 17.84 33.65 -32.46
CA GLY A 20 18.29 32.78 -31.38
C GLY A 20 17.12 31.92 -30.95
N GLN A 21 17.05 30.69 -31.49
CA GLN A 21 16.16 29.63 -31.06
C GLN A 21 16.18 29.51 -29.52
N GLU A 22 15.05 29.83 -28.89
CA GLU A 22 14.67 29.23 -27.61
C GLU A 22 14.70 27.71 -27.80
N ARG A 23 15.77 27.07 -27.31
CA ARG A 23 15.73 25.63 -27.07
C ARG A 23 14.81 25.41 -25.87
N ARG A 24 13.53 25.20 -26.14
CA ARG A 24 12.69 24.38 -25.26
C ARG A 24 13.41 23.04 -25.13
N TYR A 25 14.00 22.78 -23.98
CA TYR A 25 14.23 21.43 -23.53
C TYR A 25 12.86 20.83 -23.22
N GLU A 26 12.20 20.29 -24.25
CA GLU A 26 11.22 19.23 -24.05
C GLU A 26 12.02 17.97 -23.70
N GLU A 27 12.43 17.85 -22.44
CA GLU A 27 12.86 16.57 -21.89
C GLU A 27 11.61 15.78 -21.53
N THR A 28 11.25 14.86 -22.42
CA THR A 28 10.28 13.81 -22.18
C THR A 28 10.72 12.95 -20.98
N CYS A 29 9.88 12.90 -19.94
CA CYS A 29 10.00 11.96 -18.81
C CYS A 29 10.05 10.53 -19.36
N PRO A 30 11.06 9.71 -19.03
CA PRO A 30 11.09 8.28 -19.38
C PRO A 30 9.90 7.48 -18.80
N CYS A 31 9.16 8.12 -17.89
CA CYS A 31 8.02 7.66 -17.14
C CYS A 31 6.71 7.75 -17.95
N ARG A 32 6.62 8.70 -18.89
CA ARG A 32 5.43 8.94 -19.71
C ARG A 32 5.34 8.00 -20.91
N ASP A 33 6.48 7.47 -21.34
CA ASP A 33 6.57 6.53 -22.46
C ASP A 33 6.21 5.10 -22.05
N LYS A 34 6.35 4.74 -20.76
CA LYS A 34 5.89 3.44 -20.25
C LYS A 34 4.37 3.29 -20.15
N GLU A 35 3.62 4.40 -20.10
CA GLU A 35 2.15 4.38 -20.27
C GLU A 35 1.73 4.32 -21.75
N ARG A 36 2.63 4.59 -22.70
CA ARG A 36 2.35 4.53 -24.15
C ARG A 36 2.89 3.28 -24.86
N GLU A 37 3.88 2.60 -24.31
CA GLU A 37 4.41 1.34 -24.87
C GLU A 37 3.66 0.07 -24.42
N ALA A 38 2.60 0.19 -23.63
CA ALA A 38 1.68 -0.91 -23.32
C ALA A 38 0.57 -1.09 -24.38
N VAL A 39 0.66 -0.44 -25.54
CA VAL A 39 -0.28 -0.59 -26.66
C VAL A 39 0.47 -0.81 -27.97
N GLY A 40 0.60 -2.08 -28.36
CA GLY A 40 1.08 -2.58 -29.66
C GLY A 40 1.62 -4.00 -29.45
N ASP A 41 1.30 -5.04 -30.21
CA ASP A 41 0.78 -5.16 -31.56
C ASP A 41 0.33 -6.62 -31.70
N SER A 42 -0.93 -6.87 -32.04
CA SER A 42 -1.38 -8.19 -32.50
C SER A 42 -2.19 -8.01 -33.78
N GLY A 43 -1.48 -8.00 -34.91
CA GLY A 43 -2.05 -8.05 -36.25
C GLY A 43 -2.87 -9.33 -36.55
N PRO A 44 -3.65 -9.32 -37.64
CA PRO A 44 -4.96 -9.96 -37.71
C PRO A 44 -4.93 -11.41 -38.23
N ARG A 45 -5.89 -12.22 -37.77
CA ARG A 45 -6.25 -13.51 -38.38
C ARG A 45 -7.78 -13.58 -38.60
N PRO A 46 -8.23 -14.39 -39.58
CA PRO A 46 -9.26 -13.97 -40.53
C PRO A 46 -10.69 -14.11 -40.01
N ALA A 47 -11.55 -13.31 -40.61
CA ALA A 47 -12.98 -13.25 -40.39
C ALA A 47 -13.68 -14.59 -40.68
N THR A 48 -14.51 -15.01 -39.73
CA THR A 48 -15.67 -15.86 -40.01
C THR A 48 -16.87 -15.30 -39.24
N THR A 49 -17.64 -14.50 -39.97
CA THR A 49 -19.10 -14.37 -39.93
C THR A 49 -19.78 -14.06 -38.59
N VAL A 50 -20.17 -12.79 -38.47
CA VAL A 50 -21.23 -12.30 -37.57
C VAL A 50 -22.54 -13.01 -37.89
N SER A 51 -23.19 -13.57 -36.87
CA SER A 51 -24.64 -13.76 -36.87
C SER A 51 -25.20 -13.43 -35.49
N ALA A 52 -26.36 -12.79 -35.52
CA ALA A 52 -26.95 -11.93 -34.50
C ALA A 52 -27.19 -12.56 -33.12
N SER A 53 -27.15 -11.72 -32.09
CA SER A 53 -27.70 -12.00 -30.75
C SER A 53 -29.15 -12.48 -30.79
N PRO A 54 -29.55 -13.34 -29.86
CA PRO A 54 -30.87 -13.29 -29.25
C PRO A 54 -30.79 -12.80 -27.78
N PRO A 55 -31.87 -12.23 -27.22
CA PRO A 55 -31.98 -11.90 -25.79
C PRO A 55 -32.48 -13.13 -25.01
N LEU A 56 -32.65 -12.97 -23.67
CA LEU A 56 -33.13 -13.92 -22.64
C LEU A 56 -31.94 -14.46 -21.81
N GLY A 57 -31.92 -14.33 -20.49
CA GLY A 57 -32.98 -14.68 -19.55
C GLY A 57 -32.56 -16.00 -18.88
N ASP A 58 -32.61 -16.06 -17.55
CA ASP A 58 -32.20 -17.21 -16.71
C ASP A 58 -30.75 -17.68 -16.88
N ALA A 59 -29.85 -17.14 -16.06
CA ALA A 59 -28.66 -17.87 -15.62
C ALA A 59 -28.94 -18.37 -14.20
N ALA A 60 -29.74 -19.44 -14.11
CA ALA A 60 -29.65 -20.35 -12.98
C ALA A 60 -28.23 -20.92 -12.99
N MET A 61 -27.50 -20.75 -11.89
CA MET A 61 -26.35 -21.60 -11.64
C MET A 61 -26.85 -23.05 -11.62
N PRO A 62 -26.31 -23.95 -12.46
CA PRO A 62 -26.77 -25.31 -12.52
C PRO A 62 -26.37 -26.03 -11.23
N VAL A 63 -27.28 -26.86 -10.73
CA VAL A 63 -27.16 -27.82 -9.62
C VAL A 63 -26.09 -28.89 -9.94
N PHE A 64 -24.83 -28.46 -10.07
CA PHE A 64 -23.73 -29.28 -10.59
C PHE A 64 -22.37 -28.93 -9.97
N LEU A 65 -22.30 -28.64 -8.66
CA LEU A 65 -21.02 -28.63 -7.91
C LEU A 65 -21.25 -29.06 -6.45
N VAL A 66 -21.58 -30.33 -6.23
CA VAL A 66 -21.37 -31.01 -4.93
C VAL A 66 -20.56 -32.30 -5.10
N GLU A 67 -20.05 -32.58 -6.31
CA GLU A 67 -18.98 -33.57 -6.52
C GLU A 67 -17.66 -32.80 -6.69
N GLU A 68 -16.81 -32.89 -5.66
CA GLU A 68 -15.44 -32.35 -5.57
C GLU A 68 -15.28 -30.88 -5.96
N TYR A 69 -15.83 -29.97 -5.14
CA TYR A 69 -15.15 -28.70 -4.92
C TYR A 69 -13.93 -29.01 -4.03
N GLU A 70 -12.80 -29.31 -4.66
CA GLU A 70 -11.51 -29.23 -3.96
C GLU A 70 -11.17 -27.74 -3.89
N PRO A 71 -11.33 -27.08 -2.73
CA PRO A 71 -10.97 -25.67 -2.57
C PRO A 71 -9.52 -25.48 -3.01
N GLU A 72 -9.23 -24.38 -3.72
CA GLU A 72 -7.89 -24.12 -4.29
C GLU A 72 -6.80 -24.21 -3.21
N ASP A 73 -7.15 -23.93 -1.95
CA ASP A 73 -6.24 -23.91 -0.82
C ASP A 73 -6.57 -24.88 0.34
N GLY A 74 -7.44 -25.87 0.12
CA GLY A 74 -7.81 -26.82 1.18
C GLY A 74 -8.72 -26.24 2.27
N MET A 75 -9.24 -25.01 2.09
CA MET A 75 -10.12 -24.32 3.03
C MET A 75 -11.59 -24.65 2.80
N PRO A 76 -12.43 -24.79 3.85
CA PRO A 76 -13.85 -25.08 3.66
C PRO A 76 -14.54 -24.02 2.78
N PRO A 77 -15.52 -24.40 1.93
CA PRO A 77 -16.22 -23.45 1.05
C PRO A 77 -16.80 -22.22 1.78
N LEU A 78 -17.29 -22.40 3.02
CA LEU A 78 -17.79 -21.27 3.83
C LEU A 78 -16.70 -20.27 4.23
N TRP A 79 -15.43 -20.71 4.33
CA TRP A 79 -14.30 -19.83 4.59
C TRP A 79 -14.05 -18.91 3.39
N GLU A 80 -14.02 -19.46 2.18
CA GLU A 80 -13.81 -18.71 0.94
C GLU A 80 -14.95 -17.72 0.70
N VAL A 81 -16.20 -18.14 0.88
CA VAL A 81 -17.38 -17.25 0.79
C VAL A 81 -17.28 -16.06 1.76
N LEU A 82 -16.78 -16.30 2.98
CA LEU A 82 -16.55 -15.25 3.96
C LEU A 82 -15.40 -14.32 3.56
N MET A 83 -14.33 -14.86 2.97
CA MET A 83 -13.21 -14.06 2.48
C MET A 83 -13.56 -13.28 1.21
N ASP A 84 -14.48 -13.76 0.37
CA ASP A 84 -14.85 -13.05 -0.85
C ASP A 84 -16.05 -12.11 -0.67
N ASP A 85 -16.57 -12.00 0.56
CA ASP A 85 -17.76 -11.22 0.90
C ASP A 85 -18.98 -11.60 0.03
N GLN A 86 -19.24 -12.90 -0.16
CA GLN A 86 -20.31 -13.45 -1.04
C GLN A 86 -21.47 -14.11 -0.26
N PRO A 87 -22.23 -13.35 0.56
CA PRO A 87 -23.24 -13.92 1.45
C PRO A 87 -24.36 -14.71 0.72
N GLU A 88 -24.56 -14.47 -0.57
CA GLU A 88 -25.54 -15.16 -1.41
C GLU A 88 -25.36 -16.68 -1.50
N PHE A 89 -24.15 -17.20 -1.28
CA PHE A 89 -23.87 -18.64 -1.37
C PHE A 89 -24.00 -19.38 -0.02
N VAL A 90 -24.17 -18.64 1.09
CA VAL A 90 -24.19 -19.22 2.43
C VAL A 90 -25.33 -20.20 2.64
N GLU A 91 -26.55 -19.84 2.20
CA GLU A 91 -27.73 -20.70 2.42
C GLU A 91 -27.59 -22.06 1.71
N GLU A 92 -27.04 -22.07 0.51
CA GLU A 92 -26.82 -23.29 -0.29
C GLU A 92 -25.77 -24.19 0.36
N LEU A 93 -24.64 -23.63 0.80
CA LEU A 93 -23.56 -24.38 1.43
C LEU A 93 -23.98 -24.98 2.78
N VAL A 94 -24.70 -24.21 3.61
CA VAL A 94 -25.25 -24.73 4.87
C VAL A 94 -26.29 -25.83 4.62
N ALA A 95 -27.12 -25.70 3.57
CA ALA A 95 -28.06 -26.74 3.18
C ALA A 95 -27.36 -28.01 2.65
N ALA A 96 -26.17 -27.87 2.07
CA ALA A 96 -25.30 -28.97 1.66
C ALA A 96 -24.60 -29.67 2.83
N GLY A 97 -24.69 -29.12 4.06
CA GLY A 97 -24.18 -29.73 5.29
C GLY A 97 -22.88 -29.13 5.82
N GLU A 98 -22.40 -28.02 5.25
CA GLU A 98 -21.27 -27.27 5.80
C GLU A 98 -21.61 -26.71 7.19
N ASP A 99 -20.73 -26.91 8.18
CA ASP A 99 -20.91 -26.36 9.53
C ASP A 99 -20.18 -25.00 9.68
N PRO A 100 -20.91 -23.87 9.77
CA PRO A 100 -20.29 -22.56 9.94
C PRO A 100 -19.57 -22.38 11.28
N TRP A 101 -19.81 -23.26 12.26
CA TRP A 101 -19.24 -23.13 13.60
C TRP A 101 -18.05 -24.07 13.84
N GLU A 102 -17.65 -24.87 12.84
CA GLU A 102 -16.44 -25.67 12.90
C GLU A 102 -15.18 -24.76 12.81
N PRO A 103 -14.26 -24.80 13.79
CA PRO A 103 -13.03 -24.02 13.73
C PRO A 103 -12.12 -24.46 12.57
N VAL A 104 -11.61 -23.47 11.82
CA VAL A 104 -10.79 -23.69 10.62
C VAL A 104 -9.36 -23.20 10.84
N LEU A 105 -9.18 -21.88 11.03
CA LEU A 105 -7.86 -21.25 11.05
C LEU A 105 -7.68 -20.42 12.32
N GLY A 106 -6.58 -20.64 13.04
CA GLY A 106 -6.30 -19.93 14.30
C GLY A 106 -7.40 -20.05 15.35
N GLY A 107 -8.21 -21.13 15.29
CA GLY A 107 -9.38 -21.33 16.15
C GLY A 107 -10.66 -20.58 15.73
N TRP A 108 -10.65 -19.87 14.60
CA TRP A 108 -11.82 -19.20 14.05
C TRP A 108 -12.62 -20.11 13.13
N SER A 109 -13.94 -20.15 13.34
CA SER A 109 -14.89 -20.66 12.36
C SER A 109 -15.38 -19.52 11.46
N PRO A 110 -15.92 -19.81 10.25
CA PRO A 110 -16.56 -18.80 9.41
C PRO A 110 -17.68 -18.04 10.15
N GLY A 111 -18.50 -18.76 10.91
CA GLY A 111 -19.57 -18.23 11.74
C GLY A 111 -19.09 -17.21 12.76
N ARG A 112 -18.09 -17.56 13.57
CA ARG A 112 -17.57 -16.66 14.60
C ARG A 112 -16.84 -15.46 14.01
N LEU A 113 -16.07 -15.66 12.94
CA LEU A 113 -15.34 -14.60 12.28
C LEU A 113 -16.27 -13.59 11.59
N SER A 114 -17.39 -14.06 11.03
CA SER A 114 -18.42 -13.19 10.43
C SER A 114 -18.97 -12.15 11.41
N LEU A 115 -18.99 -12.44 12.72
CA LEU A 115 -19.41 -11.49 13.76
C LEU A 115 -18.54 -10.23 13.82
N ALA A 116 -17.29 -10.32 13.35
CA ALA A 116 -16.34 -9.22 13.25
C ALA A 116 -16.39 -8.51 11.88
N GLY A 117 -17.11 -9.09 10.93
CA GLY A 117 -17.18 -8.67 9.55
C GLY A 117 -18.30 -7.67 9.24
N PRO A 118 -18.46 -7.29 7.96
CA PRO A 118 -19.51 -6.39 7.53
C PRO A 118 -20.93 -6.97 7.66
N THR A 119 -21.05 -8.29 7.78
CA THR A 119 -22.30 -9.05 7.84
C THR A 119 -22.37 -9.91 9.11
N PRO A 120 -22.46 -9.32 10.31
CA PRO A 120 -22.42 -10.06 11.58
C PRO A 120 -23.65 -10.96 11.83
N GLY A 121 -24.69 -10.84 11.02
CA GLY A 121 -25.90 -11.68 11.06
C GLY A 121 -25.92 -12.77 9.98
N LEU A 122 -24.77 -13.10 9.38
CA LEU A 122 -24.70 -14.03 8.25
C LEU A 122 -25.13 -15.45 8.62
N PHE A 123 -24.87 -15.87 9.86
CA PHE A 123 -25.23 -17.19 10.37
C PHE A 123 -26.11 -17.09 11.62
N VAL A 124 -26.96 -18.09 11.83
CA VAL A 124 -27.68 -18.24 13.09
C VAL A 124 -26.68 -18.61 14.19
N VAL A 125 -26.58 -17.77 15.23
CA VAL A 125 -25.64 -17.95 16.34
C VAL A 125 -26.17 -19.00 17.34
N PRO A 126 -25.44 -20.11 17.58
CA PRO A 126 -25.82 -21.11 18.56
C PRO A 126 -25.83 -20.55 19.98
N GLU A 127 -26.69 -21.06 20.87
CA GLU A 127 -26.72 -20.64 22.28
C GLU A 127 -25.39 -20.89 23.02
N SER A 128 -24.62 -21.87 22.56
CA SER A 128 -23.30 -22.21 23.11
C SER A 128 -22.18 -21.26 22.69
N GLU A 129 -22.42 -20.41 21.68
CA GLU A 129 -21.40 -19.51 21.16
C GLU A 129 -21.29 -18.24 22.02
N PRO A 130 -20.15 -18.00 22.69
CA PRO A 130 -19.96 -16.80 23.50
C PRO A 130 -19.85 -15.51 22.66
N GLY A 131 -19.62 -15.64 21.35
CA GLY A 131 -19.42 -14.53 20.42
C GLY A 131 -18.06 -13.88 20.58
N LEU A 132 -17.95 -12.64 20.09
CA LEU A 132 -16.73 -11.85 20.23
C LEU A 132 -16.53 -11.42 21.69
N SER A 133 -15.32 -11.60 22.22
CA SER A 133 -14.89 -11.05 23.50
C SER A 133 -14.86 -9.52 23.49
N PRO A 134 -14.80 -8.86 24.67
CA PRO A 134 -14.66 -7.41 24.73
C PRO A 134 -13.43 -6.86 24.00
N ALA A 135 -12.31 -7.60 24.00
CA ALA A 135 -11.08 -7.20 23.32
C ALA A 135 -11.24 -7.28 21.80
N GLU A 136 -11.81 -8.38 21.29
CA GLU A 136 -12.07 -8.54 19.85
C GLU A 136 -13.05 -7.48 19.34
N ARG A 137 -14.12 -7.17 20.08
CA ARG A 137 -15.03 -6.07 19.73
C ARG A 137 -14.33 -4.71 19.69
N ALA A 138 -13.38 -4.46 20.59
CA ALA A 138 -12.59 -3.24 20.57
C ALA A 138 -11.67 -3.18 19.34
N LEU A 139 -11.13 -4.33 18.89
CA LEU A 139 -10.36 -4.41 17.64
C LEU A 139 -11.22 -4.14 16.41
N VAL A 140 -12.45 -4.67 16.37
CA VAL A 140 -13.42 -4.38 15.27
C VAL A 140 -13.68 -2.87 15.17
N LEU A 141 -14.02 -2.22 16.29
CA LEU A 141 -14.29 -0.78 16.32
C LEU A 141 -13.06 0.05 15.93
N GLU A 142 -11.87 -0.35 16.38
CA GLU A 142 -10.64 0.33 15.99
C GLU A 142 -10.33 0.12 14.51
N ALA A 143 -10.59 -1.06 13.96
CA ALA A 143 -10.42 -1.34 12.53
C ALA A 143 -11.35 -0.50 11.67
N GLU A 144 -12.63 -0.38 12.05
CA GLU A 144 -13.57 0.53 11.38
C GLU A 144 -13.06 1.97 11.37
N ARG A 145 -12.63 2.47 12.55
CA ARG A 145 -12.08 3.82 12.70
C ARG A 145 -10.84 4.02 11.83
N LEU A 146 -9.90 3.07 11.86
CA LEU A 146 -8.62 3.18 11.15
C LEU A 146 -8.82 3.07 9.63
N ARG A 147 -9.69 2.15 9.16
CA ARG A 147 -10.07 2.05 7.75
C ARG A 147 -10.75 3.31 7.24
N ALA A 148 -11.59 3.94 8.06
CA ALA A 148 -12.21 5.22 7.72
C ALA A 148 -11.16 6.35 7.63
N ALA A 149 -10.22 6.43 8.59
CA ALA A 149 -9.16 7.43 8.59
C ALA A 149 -8.23 7.33 7.37
N LEU A 150 -8.04 6.12 6.84
CA LEU A 150 -7.14 5.81 5.72
C LEU A 150 -7.87 5.44 4.42
N ALA A 151 -9.15 5.79 4.29
CA ALA A 151 -10.00 5.35 3.18
C ALA A 151 -9.47 5.78 1.79
N ASP A 152 -8.77 6.90 1.73
CA ASP A 152 -8.19 7.45 0.48
C ASP A 152 -6.85 6.81 0.10
N CYS A 153 -6.31 5.90 0.91
CA CYS A 153 -4.98 5.30 0.74
C CYS A 153 -5.03 3.82 0.34
N ARG A 154 -6.10 3.36 -0.32
CA ARG A 154 -6.32 1.93 -0.55
C ARG A 154 -5.19 1.28 -1.38
N HIS A 155 -4.73 1.93 -2.44
CA HIS A 155 -3.75 1.34 -3.38
C HIS A 155 -2.73 2.34 -3.93
N PRO A 156 -1.79 2.87 -3.12
CA PRO A 156 -0.74 3.75 -3.60
C PRO A 156 0.38 2.92 -4.23
N ILE A 157 0.19 2.49 -5.49
CA ILE A 157 1.21 1.77 -6.26
C ILE A 157 2.54 2.55 -6.21
N GLY A 158 3.62 1.83 -5.93
CA GLY A 158 4.97 2.37 -5.79
C GLY A 158 5.28 2.99 -4.42
N LEU A 159 4.36 2.98 -3.46
CA LEU A 159 4.64 3.52 -2.13
C LEU A 159 5.53 2.59 -1.32
N GLY A 160 6.66 3.12 -0.85
CA GLY A 160 7.39 2.60 0.29
C GLY A 160 6.86 3.23 1.58
N LEU A 161 6.66 2.41 2.60
CA LEU A 161 6.14 2.83 3.88
C LEU A 161 6.77 2.01 5.02
N ALA A 162 7.02 2.67 6.15
CA ALA A 162 7.35 2.03 7.40
C ALA A 162 6.49 2.58 8.53
N CYS A 163 5.87 1.70 9.31
CA CYS A 163 5.20 2.02 10.56
C CYS A 163 6.11 1.64 11.72
N VAL A 164 6.42 2.58 12.62
CA VAL A 164 7.32 2.35 13.75
C VAL A 164 6.62 2.70 15.05
N ALA A 165 6.56 1.73 15.97
CA ALA A 165 5.91 1.93 17.27
C ALA A 165 6.76 2.81 18.20
N GLY A 166 6.09 3.60 19.02
CA GLY A 166 6.64 4.21 20.24
C GLY A 166 7.68 5.31 20.06
N ILE A 167 8.04 5.69 18.83
CA ILE A 167 8.97 6.78 18.54
C ILE A 167 8.30 7.84 17.66
N ASP A 168 8.64 9.10 17.86
CA ASP A 168 8.16 10.20 17.03
C ASP A 168 9.08 10.45 15.83
N ALA A 169 8.73 11.44 15.00
CA ALA A 169 9.51 11.82 13.84
C ALA A 169 10.93 12.29 14.21
N GLU A 170 11.11 13.01 15.33
CA GLU A 170 12.43 13.51 15.74
C GLU A 170 13.38 12.36 16.09
N GLU A 171 12.89 11.39 16.88
CA GLU A 171 13.66 10.20 17.25
C GLU A 171 13.94 9.32 16.02
N ALA A 172 12.98 9.18 15.10
CA ALA A 172 13.21 8.46 13.85
C ALA A 172 14.32 9.11 13.01
N ILE A 173 14.27 10.43 12.81
CA ILE A 173 15.29 11.18 12.06
C ILE A 173 16.67 11.03 12.72
N ARG A 174 16.72 11.11 14.05
CA ARG A 174 17.96 10.93 14.82
C ARG A 174 18.55 9.53 14.64
N ARG A 175 17.71 8.47 14.69
CA ARG A 175 18.16 7.08 14.48
C ARG A 175 18.68 6.84 13.08
N LEU A 176 18.07 7.48 12.09
CA LEU A 176 18.43 7.38 10.68
C LEU A 176 19.69 8.17 10.30
N ASP A 177 20.23 9.00 11.21
CA ASP A 177 21.30 9.97 10.91
C ASP A 177 20.93 10.83 9.69
N ALA A 178 19.63 11.16 9.58
CA ALA A 178 19.06 11.82 8.41
C ALA A 178 19.10 13.34 8.55
N THR A 179 19.28 14.04 7.42
CA THR A 179 19.36 15.50 7.40
C THR A 179 18.06 16.10 6.85
N PRO A 180 17.38 17.02 7.57
CA PRO A 180 16.21 17.71 7.04
C PRO A 180 16.49 18.43 5.72
N LEU A 181 15.63 18.21 4.72
CA LEU A 181 15.74 18.89 3.42
C LEU A 181 15.50 20.39 3.58
N GLN A 182 16.18 21.17 2.75
CA GLN A 182 16.06 22.62 2.70
C GLN A 182 16.09 23.13 1.24
N GLY A 183 15.69 24.37 1.04
CA GLY A 183 15.84 25.07 -0.24
C GLY A 183 14.96 24.52 -1.37
N SER A 184 15.50 24.54 -2.59
CA SER A 184 14.73 24.23 -3.82
C SER A 184 14.21 22.78 -3.87
N ARG A 185 14.93 21.81 -3.30
CA ARG A 185 14.49 20.41 -3.22
C ARG A 185 13.26 20.27 -2.31
N LEU A 186 13.27 20.94 -1.16
CA LEU A 186 12.12 20.97 -0.26
C LEU A 186 10.92 21.66 -0.93
N HIS A 187 11.15 22.81 -1.58
CA HIS A 187 10.07 23.53 -2.27
C HIS A 187 9.40 22.67 -3.35
N ALA A 188 10.18 21.95 -4.15
CA ALA A 188 9.63 21.06 -5.17
C ALA A 188 8.74 19.96 -4.57
N LEU A 189 9.12 19.36 -3.43
CA LEU A 189 8.31 18.36 -2.72
C LEU A 189 7.06 18.96 -2.07
N GLN A 190 7.16 20.20 -1.60
CA GLN A 190 6.01 20.93 -1.05
C GLN A 190 4.96 21.25 -2.11
N GLU A 191 5.40 21.63 -3.32
CA GLU A 191 4.51 21.89 -4.46
C GLU A 191 3.93 20.60 -5.04
N ASN A 192 4.75 19.55 -5.13
CA ASN A 192 4.34 18.26 -5.66
C ASN A 192 5.11 17.14 -4.96
N HIS A 193 4.41 16.36 -4.14
CA HIS A 193 5.00 15.24 -3.40
C HIS A 193 5.57 14.15 -4.34
N LEU A 194 5.07 14.05 -5.59
CA LEU A 194 5.63 13.18 -6.62
C LEU A 194 6.91 13.72 -7.27
N ALA A 195 7.33 14.95 -6.96
CA ALA A 195 8.61 15.48 -7.42
C ALA A 195 9.78 14.63 -6.89
N GLY A 196 9.61 13.92 -5.77
CA GLY A 196 10.57 12.94 -5.24
C GLY A 196 11.10 12.00 -6.33
N CYS A 197 10.22 11.46 -7.18
CA CYS A 197 10.58 10.50 -8.23
C CYS A 197 11.57 11.06 -9.27
N THR A 198 11.64 12.38 -9.42
CA THR A 198 12.51 13.04 -10.41
C THR A 198 13.75 13.68 -9.77
N ILE A 199 13.62 14.18 -8.55
CA ILE A 199 14.71 14.87 -7.83
C ILE A 199 15.56 13.94 -6.96
N ASP A 200 15.07 12.74 -6.65
CA ASP A 200 15.71 11.75 -5.79
C ASP A 200 16.06 10.48 -6.57
N ARG A 201 16.99 10.60 -7.52
CA ARG A 201 17.41 9.45 -8.34
C ARG A 201 18.08 8.35 -7.52
N ASP A 202 18.61 8.69 -6.35
CA ASP A 202 19.30 7.77 -5.44
C ASP A 202 18.35 7.18 -4.38
N MET A 203 17.05 7.51 -4.40
CA MET A 203 16.04 7.03 -3.44
C MET A 203 16.38 7.30 -1.96
N ARG A 204 16.99 8.46 -1.67
CA ARG A 204 17.45 8.84 -0.32
C ARG A 204 16.53 9.81 0.41
N ILE A 205 15.53 10.36 -0.25
CA ILE A 205 14.58 11.31 0.34
C ILE A 205 13.36 10.53 0.83
N VAL A 206 13.05 10.69 2.12
CA VAL A 206 11.86 10.12 2.75
C VAL A 206 11.11 11.19 3.55
N GLY A 207 9.79 11.03 3.63
CA GLY A 207 8.94 11.81 4.52
C GLY A 207 8.82 11.11 5.87
N VAL A 208 8.86 11.87 6.97
CA VAL A 208 8.66 11.35 8.32
C VAL A 208 7.53 12.11 9.00
N THR A 209 6.57 11.37 9.55
CA THR A 209 5.37 11.95 10.19
C THR A 209 5.08 11.28 11.52
N THR A 210 4.89 12.07 12.57
CA THR A 210 4.43 11.58 13.88
C THR A 210 2.93 11.32 13.83
N VAL A 211 2.52 10.16 14.36
CA VAL A 211 1.11 9.78 14.50
C VAL A 211 0.87 9.23 15.92
N PRO A 212 -0.38 9.18 16.42
CA PRO A 212 -0.63 8.54 17.70
C PRO A 212 -0.10 7.09 17.71
N GLY A 213 0.73 6.77 18.71
CA GLY A 213 1.38 5.47 18.84
C GLY A 213 2.79 5.37 18.27
N GLY A 214 3.28 6.36 17.49
CA GLY A 214 4.64 6.33 16.93
C GLY A 214 4.82 7.22 15.70
N CYS A 215 5.44 6.70 14.64
CA CYS A 215 5.67 7.46 13.41
C CYS A 215 5.51 6.61 12.14
N ILE A 216 5.26 7.28 11.03
CA ILE A 216 5.24 6.71 9.69
C ILE A 216 6.35 7.36 8.87
N VAL A 217 7.15 6.54 8.19
CA VAL A 217 8.11 6.96 7.17
C VAL A 217 7.55 6.59 5.81
N THR A 218 7.52 7.52 4.86
CA THR A 218 6.98 7.29 3.52
C THR A 218 7.95 7.72 2.43
N GLN A 219 7.87 7.01 1.31
CA GLN A 219 8.58 7.36 0.10
C GLN A 219 7.69 7.06 -1.11
N PRO A 220 7.16 8.09 -1.80
CA PRO A 220 6.47 7.90 -3.06
C PRO A 220 7.42 7.32 -4.12
N TRP A 221 7.01 6.24 -4.77
CA TRP A 221 7.75 5.58 -5.86
C TRP A 221 9.17 5.12 -5.48
N GLY A 222 9.34 4.67 -4.24
CA GLY A 222 10.60 4.12 -3.75
C GLY A 222 10.37 3.06 -2.69
N PHE A 223 11.34 2.17 -2.50
CA PHE A 223 11.25 1.04 -1.57
C PHE A 223 12.07 1.26 -0.30
N THR A 224 12.80 2.37 -0.18
CA THR A 224 13.76 2.62 0.90
C THR A 224 13.17 2.48 2.31
N PRO A 225 11.91 2.88 2.59
CA PRO A 225 11.29 2.63 3.88
C PRO A 225 11.26 1.15 4.30
N ASP A 226 11.23 0.20 3.36
CA ASP A 226 11.29 -1.25 3.62
C ASP A 226 12.71 -1.83 3.44
N SER A 227 13.75 -1.00 3.35
CA SER A 227 15.13 -1.48 3.31
C SER A 227 15.56 -2.11 4.65
N THR A 228 16.46 -3.09 4.58
CA THR A 228 17.01 -3.78 5.76
C THR A 228 17.72 -2.82 6.73
N GLU A 229 18.37 -1.78 6.22
CA GLU A 229 19.08 -0.78 7.00
C GLU A 229 18.11 0.09 7.81
N LEU A 230 16.99 0.53 7.20
CA LEU A 230 15.95 1.31 7.90
C LEU A 230 15.26 0.44 8.94
N GLN A 231 14.89 -0.79 8.55
CA GLN A 231 14.32 -1.79 9.46
C GLN A 231 15.15 -1.93 10.74
N LYS A 232 16.47 -2.16 10.63
CA LYS A 232 17.37 -2.33 11.78
C LYS A 232 17.48 -1.08 12.65
N GLN A 233 17.60 0.09 12.03
CA GLN A 233 17.80 1.35 12.77
C GLN A 233 16.54 1.78 13.51
N LEU A 234 15.38 1.67 12.85
CA LEU A 234 14.11 2.16 13.40
C LEU A 234 13.50 1.19 14.41
N SER A 235 13.66 -0.12 14.21
CA SER A 235 13.11 -1.14 15.13
C SER A 235 13.88 -1.30 16.44
N ALA A 236 15.01 -0.62 16.66
CA ALA A 236 15.79 -0.78 17.89
C ALA A 236 14.98 -0.42 19.15
N GLY A 237 14.71 -1.39 20.03
CA GLY A 237 13.91 -1.17 21.24
C GLY A 237 12.39 -1.04 20.96
N THR A 238 11.92 -1.41 19.77
CA THR A 238 10.51 -1.27 19.37
C THR A 238 10.11 -2.23 18.24
N ALA A 239 8.89 -2.12 17.77
CA ALA A 239 8.34 -2.85 16.64
C ALA A 239 8.26 -1.98 15.38
N PHE A 240 8.47 -2.62 14.23
CA PHE A 240 8.49 -2.03 12.91
C PHE A 240 7.68 -2.90 11.95
N TYR A 241 6.88 -2.26 11.11
CA TYR A 241 6.25 -2.90 9.96
C TYR A 241 6.69 -2.18 8.68
N GLY A 242 7.36 -2.89 7.79
CA GLY A 242 7.74 -2.41 6.46
C GLY A 242 6.70 -2.79 5.43
N LEU A 243 6.47 -1.91 4.47
CA LEU A 243 5.53 -2.12 3.39
C LEU A 243 6.08 -1.51 2.10
N TYR A 244 6.07 -2.29 1.04
CA TYR A 244 6.31 -1.80 -0.31
C TYR A 244 5.17 -2.24 -1.24
N ALA A 245 4.43 -1.26 -1.77
CA ALA A 245 3.35 -1.48 -2.73
C ALA A 245 3.94 -1.67 -4.13
N ASN A 246 4.51 -2.83 -4.41
CA ASN A 246 5.22 -3.12 -5.65
C ASN A 246 4.25 -3.24 -6.83
N ALA A 247 4.45 -2.42 -7.87
CA ALA A 247 3.63 -2.46 -9.09
C ALA A 247 3.65 -3.81 -9.82
N LYS A 248 4.69 -4.64 -9.59
CA LYS A 248 4.87 -5.92 -10.26
C LYS A 248 4.28 -7.10 -9.49
N SER A 249 4.49 -7.17 -8.19
CA SER A 249 4.19 -8.34 -7.36
C SER A 249 3.13 -8.08 -6.29
N GLY A 250 2.57 -6.87 -6.21
CA GLY A 250 1.61 -6.51 -5.18
C GLY A 250 2.29 -5.96 -3.92
N ASN A 251 1.54 -5.93 -2.81
CA ASN A 251 2.06 -5.41 -1.54
C ASN A 251 2.94 -6.45 -0.87
N GLN A 252 4.18 -6.07 -0.58
CA GLN A 252 5.13 -6.86 0.18
C GLN A 252 5.32 -6.21 1.54
N GLY A 253 5.52 -7.03 2.57
CA GLY A 253 5.71 -6.56 3.92
C GLY A 253 6.78 -7.31 4.69
N SER A 254 7.25 -6.66 5.74
CA SER A 254 8.21 -7.20 6.70
C SER A 254 7.84 -6.77 8.11
N VAL A 255 8.08 -7.64 9.09
CA VAL A 255 7.92 -7.32 10.51
C VAL A 255 9.24 -7.50 11.22
N VAL A 256 9.63 -6.46 11.95
CA VAL A 256 10.93 -6.40 12.61
C VAL A 256 10.75 -5.91 14.03
N ARG A 257 11.34 -6.62 15.00
CA ARG A 257 11.33 -6.25 16.41
C ARG A 257 12.76 -6.24 16.92
N ASP A 258 13.17 -5.12 17.52
CA ASP A 258 14.50 -4.98 18.11
C ASP A 258 15.64 -5.33 17.13
N GLY A 259 15.49 -4.98 15.85
CA GLY A 259 16.45 -5.26 14.79
C GLY A 259 16.44 -6.70 14.27
N VAL A 260 15.55 -7.57 14.78
CA VAL A 260 15.37 -8.96 14.35
C VAL A 260 14.16 -9.06 13.44
N VAL A 261 14.35 -9.59 12.23
CA VAL A 261 13.25 -9.88 11.29
C VAL A 261 12.46 -11.07 11.83
N GLU A 262 11.21 -10.84 12.21
CA GLU A 262 10.29 -11.89 12.68
C GLU A 262 9.51 -12.51 11.51
N GLY A 263 9.34 -11.76 10.41
CA GLY A 263 8.66 -12.20 9.19
C GLY A 263 8.99 -11.31 8.00
N GLY A 264 9.03 -11.89 6.80
CA GLY A 264 9.31 -11.21 5.54
C GLY A 264 8.54 -11.85 4.40
N ASP A 265 8.39 -11.11 3.30
CA ASP A 265 7.51 -11.47 2.18
C ASP A 265 6.04 -11.67 2.59
N LEU A 266 5.62 -10.85 3.56
CA LEU A 266 4.24 -10.82 4.03
C LEU A 266 3.35 -10.11 3.02
N HIS A 267 2.06 -10.42 3.03
CA HIS A 267 1.06 -9.84 2.14
C HIS A 267 0.06 -8.97 2.91
N PRO A 268 0.46 -7.77 3.39
CA PRO A 268 -0.44 -6.92 4.18
C PRO A 268 -1.73 -6.64 3.40
N GLY A 269 -2.86 -6.87 4.05
CA GLY A 269 -4.19 -6.71 3.44
C GLY A 269 -4.61 -7.84 2.49
N GLY A 270 -3.84 -8.92 2.34
CA GLY A 270 -4.24 -10.12 1.60
C GLY A 270 -5.30 -10.96 2.33
N GLY A 271 -5.43 -10.78 3.64
CA GLY A 271 -6.27 -11.62 4.49
C GLY A 271 -5.49 -12.76 5.13
N PRO A 272 -6.16 -13.58 5.95
CA PRO A 272 -5.52 -14.69 6.64
C PRO A 272 -5.16 -15.79 5.63
N ASP A 273 -3.87 -16.06 5.48
CA ASP A 273 -3.35 -17.11 4.60
C ASP A 273 -3.47 -18.49 5.27
N PRO A 274 -4.12 -19.49 4.64
CA PRO A 274 -4.29 -20.83 5.18
C PRO A 274 -2.99 -21.62 5.34
N TYR A 275 -1.94 -21.26 4.60
CA TYR A 275 -0.63 -21.92 4.66
C TYR A 275 0.27 -21.36 5.76
N ASP A 276 -0.09 -20.21 6.33
CA ASP A 276 0.61 -19.60 7.45
C ASP A 276 0.17 -20.20 8.79
N THR A 277 1.10 -20.27 9.74
CA THR A 277 0.77 -20.65 11.13
C THR A 277 0.34 -19.41 11.91
N LEU A 278 -0.92 -19.00 11.72
CA LEU A 278 -1.48 -17.81 12.36
C LEU A 278 -2.09 -18.09 13.74
N THR A 279 -1.82 -17.21 14.68
CA THR A 279 -2.55 -17.13 15.95
C THR A 279 -3.98 -16.60 15.74
N SER A 280 -4.84 -16.78 16.75
CA SER A 280 -6.21 -16.27 16.71
C SER A 280 -6.25 -14.74 16.51
N GLU A 281 -5.33 -14.01 17.14
CA GLU A 281 -5.24 -12.56 17.01
C GLU A 281 -4.78 -12.13 15.61
N GLU A 282 -3.84 -12.85 15.01
CA GLU A 282 -3.36 -12.59 13.65
C GLU A 282 -4.43 -12.89 12.60
N VAL A 283 -5.21 -13.95 12.75
CA VAL A 283 -6.35 -14.24 11.86
C VAL A 283 -7.37 -13.09 11.89
N LEU A 284 -7.74 -12.63 13.09
CA LEU A 284 -8.68 -11.52 13.23
C LEU A 284 -8.11 -10.22 12.64
N LEU A 285 -6.84 -9.92 12.91
CA LEU A 285 -6.16 -8.74 12.37
C LEU A 285 -6.15 -8.77 10.84
N ALA A 286 -5.73 -9.89 10.25
CA ALA A 286 -5.68 -10.07 8.80
C ALA A 286 -7.06 -9.94 8.18
N TYR A 287 -8.09 -10.55 8.80
CA TYR A 287 -9.48 -10.46 8.35
C TYR A 287 -10.04 -9.03 8.39
N LEU A 288 -9.80 -8.29 9.47
CA LEU A 288 -10.33 -6.93 9.63
C LEU A 288 -9.74 -5.92 8.65
N TYR A 289 -8.50 -6.15 8.20
CA TYR A 289 -7.77 -5.24 7.31
C TYR A 289 -7.58 -5.79 5.89
N ARG A 290 -8.36 -6.81 5.48
CA ARG A 290 -8.42 -7.28 4.08
C ARG A 290 -8.68 -6.13 3.12
N GLY A 291 -7.88 -6.03 2.07
CA GLY A 291 -7.90 -4.93 1.11
C GLY A 291 -7.41 -3.57 1.64
N HIS A 292 -6.88 -3.50 2.87
CA HIS A 292 -6.39 -2.27 3.50
C HIS A 292 -4.95 -2.43 4.01
N PRO A 293 -3.96 -2.59 3.10
CA PRO A 293 -2.57 -2.92 3.44
C PRO A 293 -1.92 -1.96 4.44
N ILE A 294 -2.16 -0.66 4.29
CA ILE A 294 -1.56 0.38 5.15
C ILE A 294 -2.18 0.39 6.54
N ALA A 295 -3.49 0.16 6.62
CA ALA A 295 -4.19 0.04 7.90
C ALA A 295 -3.74 -1.23 8.64
N HIS A 296 -3.53 -2.34 7.93
CA HIS A 296 -2.93 -3.55 8.49
C HIS A 296 -1.55 -3.26 9.10
N ALA A 297 -0.64 -2.62 8.34
CA ALA A 297 0.69 -2.25 8.83
C ALA A 297 0.64 -1.35 10.07
N CYS A 298 -0.22 -0.33 10.06
CA CYS A 298 -0.41 0.55 11.21
C CYS A 298 -0.93 -0.23 12.43
N ALA A 299 -1.93 -1.08 12.25
CA ALA A 299 -2.56 -1.81 13.34
C ALA A 299 -1.62 -2.83 13.98
N TRP A 300 -0.78 -3.51 13.19
CA TRP A 300 0.17 -4.52 13.69
C TRP A 300 1.16 -3.93 14.70
N VAL A 301 1.71 -2.73 14.43
CA VAL A 301 2.58 -2.01 15.39
C VAL A 301 1.80 -1.12 16.38
N GLY A 302 0.47 -1.07 16.30
CA GLY A 302 -0.37 -0.29 17.21
C GLY A 302 -0.43 1.22 16.94
N LEU A 303 -0.11 1.67 15.71
CA LEU A 303 -0.31 3.05 15.29
C LEU A 303 -1.78 3.37 15.06
N ARG A 304 -2.16 4.61 15.39
CA ARG A 304 -3.54 5.11 15.29
C ARG A 304 -3.59 6.47 14.59
N PRO A 305 -3.20 6.56 13.30
CA PRO A 305 -3.39 7.78 12.54
C PRO A 305 -4.86 8.21 12.53
N THR A 306 -5.07 9.53 12.58
CA THR A 306 -6.40 10.16 12.58
C THR A 306 -6.90 10.50 11.19
N ASP A 307 -5.99 10.55 10.21
CA ASP A 307 -6.23 10.86 8.81
C ASP A 307 -5.11 10.26 7.93
N ALA A 308 -5.24 10.45 6.62
CA ALA A 308 -4.33 9.97 5.59
C ALA A 308 -3.05 10.80 5.40
N ARG A 309 -2.87 11.94 6.10
CA ARG A 309 -1.80 12.91 5.80
C ARG A 309 -0.41 12.29 5.88
N ALA A 310 -0.17 11.43 6.86
CA ALA A 310 1.12 10.76 7.05
C ALA A 310 1.50 9.85 5.87
N VAL A 311 0.53 9.47 5.03
CA VAL A 311 0.69 8.52 3.93
C VAL A 311 0.69 9.24 2.58
N THR A 312 -0.32 10.06 2.30
CA THR A 312 -0.54 10.69 0.99
C THR A 312 -0.39 12.20 1.00
N GLY A 313 -0.31 12.81 2.19
CA GLY A 313 -0.17 14.25 2.36
C GLY A 313 1.28 14.72 2.53
N GLN A 314 1.45 15.95 3.00
CA GLN A 314 2.76 16.47 3.37
C GLN A 314 3.21 15.87 4.71
N PRO A 315 4.41 15.25 4.77
CA PRO A 315 4.98 14.78 6.02
C PRO A 315 5.35 15.95 6.93
N ASP A 316 5.62 15.66 8.21
CA ASP A 316 6.11 16.69 9.14
C ASP A 316 7.47 17.23 8.69
N VAL A 317 8.35 16.31 8.26
CA VAL A 317 9.69 16.64 7.80
C VAL A 317 10.05 15.74 6.62
N TRP A 318 10.53 16.36 5.55
CA TRP A 318 11.28 15.66 4.50
C TRP A 318 12.75 15.57 4.93
N VAL A 319 13.34 14.37 4.90
CA VAL A 319 14.74 14.15 5.25
C VAL A 319 15.49 13.39 4.17
N GLU A 320 16.79 13.64 4.10
CA GLU A 320 17.73 12.96 3.22
C GLU A 320 18.54 11.98 4.08
N LEU A 321 18.44 10.70 3.74
CA LEU A 321 19.21 9.62 4.34
C LEU A 321 20.69 9.74 3.96
N PRO A 322 21.63 9.28 4.80
CA PRO A 322 23.06 9.34 4.49
C PRO A 322 23.43 8.53 3.23
N GLY A 323 24.58 8.76 2.61
CA GLY A 323 25.00 8.11 1.36
C GLY A 323 25.49 6.67 1.54
N ARG A 324 24.82 5.90 2.39
CA ARG A 324 25.08 4.47 2.59
C ARG A 324 24.15 3.73 1.63
N GLY A 325 24.60 2.61 1.04
CA GLY A 325 23.73 1.85 0.13
C GLY A 325 22.46 1.44 0.87
N TYR A 326 21.31 1.83 0.33
CA TYR A 326 19.96 1.49 0.78
C TYR A 326 19.23 0.78 -0.36
#